data_AF-A0A6A7GDU6-F1
#
_entry.id   AF-A0A6A7GDU6-F1
#
_cell.length_a   1.000
_cell.length_b   1.000
_cell.length_c   1.000
_cell.angle_alpha   90.00
_cell.angle_beta   90.00
_cell.angle_gamma   90.00
#
_symmetry.space_group_name_H-M   'P 1'
#
loop_
_entity.id
_entity.type
_entity.pdbx_description
1 polymer ?
#
loop_
_entity_poly.entity_id
_entity_poly.type
_entity_poly.pdbx_seq_one_letter_code
_entity_poly.pdbx_strand_id
1 'polypeptide(L)'
;MGTDKVDIDSIELMIYYKGEHYTFADYIVSSHFIPRTNIFETIAKFPFGIVKTSYIPSMIDKKIFYIINNYKIKKGEVLEFLYLFNMSEKNGIIEYQKTKDCYRYNENIYIKNLKNFMSGYIISESDLEVGKIKKIEGTTIKYRGQKIVMSSKIRLMDKEKSDIVQIKYGKE
;
A
#
# COMPACT_ATOMS: atom_id res chain seq x y z
N MET A 1 6.14 -29.01 13.26
CA MET A 1 5.06 -28.29 12.57
C MET A 1 5.58 -26.90 12.28
N GLY A 2 6.01 -26.63 11.04
CA GLY A 2 6.47 -25.30 10.66
C GLY A 2 5.28 -24.36 10.73
N THR A 3 5.40 -23.27 11.49
CA THR A 3 4.46 -22.15 11.38
C THR A 3 4.53 -21.65 9.94
N ASP A 4 3.47 -21.86 9.17
CA ASP A 4 3.32 -21.21 7.87
C ASP A 4 3.51 -19.71 8.09
N LYS A 5 4.63 -19.20 7.56
CA LYS A 5 4.98 -17.80 7.72
C LYS A 5 4.02 -17.03 6.84
N VAL A 6 3.07 -16.36 7.47
CA VAL A 6 2.22 -15.38 6.82
C VAL A 6 3.09 -14.26 6.28
N ASP A 7 3.05 -14.02 4.97
CA ASP A 7 3.91 -13.06 4.27
C ASP A 7 3.13 -12.29 3.19
N ILE A 8 3.71 -11.17 2.73
CA ILE A 8 3.22 -10.44 1.56
C ILE A 8 4.03 -10.93 0.34
N ASP A 9 3.36 -11.60 -0.60
CA ASP A 9 4.02 -12.12 -1.80
C ASP A 9 4.34 -10.99 -2.79
N SER A 10 3.41 -10.05 -2.95
CA SER A 10 3.58 -8.89 -3.81
C SER A 10 2.67 -7.74 -3.40
N ILE A 11 3.09 -6.55 -3.78
CA ILE A 11 2.33 -5.31 -3.59
C ILE A 11 2.21 -4.67 -4.96
N GLU A 12 0.97 -4.50 -5.40
CA GLU A 12 0.66 -3.76 -6.62
C GLU A 12 0.22 -2.35 -6.22
N LEU A 13 0.76 -1.36 -6.93
CA LEU A 13 0.41 0.04 -6.73
C LEU A 13 -0.49 0.48 -7.89
N MET A 14 -1.62 1.10 -7.56
CA MET A 14 -2.44 1.82 -8.52
C MET A 14 -2.62 3.27 -8.04
N ILE A 15 -2.87 4.15 -8.99
CA ILE A 15 -3.18 5.55 -8.72
C ILE A 15 -4.58 5.83 -9.22
N TYR A 16 -5.42 6.40 -8.36
CA TYR A 16 -6.68 6.99 -8.77
C TYR A 16 -6.54 8.51 -8.85
N TYR A 17 -6.86 9.06 -10.02
CA TYR A 17 -6.77 10.49 -10.30
C TYR A 17 -7.88 10.91 -11.26
N LYS A 18 -8.69 11.90 -10.89
CA LYS A 18 -9.77 12.46 -11.71
C LYS A 18 -10.79 11.45 -12.28
N GLY A 19 -11.16 10.43 -11.52
CA GLY A 19 -12.15 9.44 -11.97
C GLY A 19 -11.54 8.23 -12.67
N GLU A 20 -10.23 8.23 -12.91
CA GLU A 20 -9.55 7.16 -13.65
C GLU A 20 -8.56 6.41 -12.76
N HIS A 21 -8.43 5.12 -13.02
CA HIS A 21 -7.46 4.23 -12.39
C HIS A 21 -6.27 4.01 -13.32
N TYR A 22 -5.07 4.12 -12.77
CA TYR A 22 -3.82 3.94 -13.48
C TYR A 22 -2.98 2.89 -12.76
N THR A 23 -2.80 1.73 -13.37
CA THR A 23 -1.92 0.67 -12.85
C THR A 23 -0.48 1.15 -12.95
N PHE A 24 0.24 1.20 -11.81
CA PHE A 24 1.56 1.84 -11.77
C PHE A 24 2.57 1.17 -12.71
N ALA A 25 2.51 -0.16 -12.82
CA ALA A 25 3.40 -0.96 -13.66
C ALA A 25 3.39 -0.53 -15.14
N ASP A 26 2.23 -0.12 -15.67
CA ASP A 26 2.06 0.28 -17.07
C ASP A 26 2.76 1.60 -17.42
N TYR A 27 3.12 2.38 -16.39
CA TYR A 27 3.73 3.71 -16.54
C TYR A 27 5.19 3.74 -16.08
N ILE A 28 5.78 2.61 -15.65
CA ILE A 28 7.18 2.55 -15.23
C ILE A 28 8.09 2.82 -16.43
N VAL A 29 8.90 3.86 -16.31
CA VAL A 29 9.93 4.23 -17.30
C VAL A 29 11.35 3.92 -16.83
N SER A 30 11.52 3.64 -15.53
CA SER A 30 12.80 3.25 -14.95
C SER A 30 12.60 2.45 -13.68
N SER A 31 13.44 1.44 -13.48
CA SER A 31 13.54 0.66 -12.25
C SER A 31 15.00 0.31 -11.98
N HIS A 32 15.49 0.53 -10.77
CA HIS A 32 16.88 0.23 -10.42
C HIS A 32 17.07 0.08 -8.92
N PHE A 33 18.11 -0.65 -8.52
CA PHE A 33 18.63 -0.58 -7.15
C PHE A 33 19.57 0.61 -7.03
N ILE A 34 19.46 1.38 -5.94
CA ILE A 34 20.43 2.43 -5.65
C ILE A 34 21.76 1.74 -5.29
N PRO A 35 22.87 2.05 -5.99
CA PRO A 35 24.15 1.39 -5.77
C PRO A 35 24.59 1.40 -4.30
N ARG A 36 25.11 0.26 -3.83
CA ARG A 36 25.61 0.06 -2.46
C ARG A 36 24.54 0.20 -1.37
N THR A 37 23.26 0.10 -1.73
CA THR A 37 22.14 0.05 -0.79
C THR A 37 21.19 -1.09 -1.14
N ASN A 38 20.24 -1.38 -0.24
CA ASN A 38 19.13 -2.31 -0.50
C ASN A 38 17.85 -1.57 -0.92
N ILE A 39 17.96 -0.33 -1.38
CA ILE A 39 16.83 0.49 -1.82
C ILE A 39 16.56 0.18 -3.28
N PHE A 40 15.34 -0.27 -3.57
CA PHE A 40 14.84 -0.42 -4.93
C PHE A 40 13.98 0.80 -5.27
N GLU A 41 14.18 1.39 -6.44
CA GLU A 41 13.43 2.55 -6.89
C GLU A 41 12.79 2.30 -8.24
N THR A 42 11.58 2.82 -8.40
CA THR A 42 10.86 2.86 -9.66
C THR A 42 10.41 4.28 -9.94
N ILE A 43 10.42 4.67 -11.21
CA ILE A 43 9.93 5.96 -11.68
C ILE A 43 8.84 5.68 -12.70
N ALA A 44 7.63 6.14 -12.40
CA ALA A 44 6.49 6.07 -13.30
C ALA A 44 6.13 7.46 -13.83
N LYS A 45 5.87 7.54 -15.14
CA LYS A 45 5.50 8.78 -15.84
C LYS A 45 4.07 8.67 -16.35
N PHE A 46 3.15 9.30 -15.61
CA PHE A 46 1.74 9.39 -15.95
C PHE A 46 1.46 10.62 -16.83
N PRO A 47 0.30 10.68 -17.53
CA PRO A 47 -0.10 11.88 -18.29
C PRO A 47 -0.17 13.16 -17.44
N PHE A 48 -0.39 13.03 -16.13
CA PHE A 48 -0.59 14.14 -15.18
C PHE A 48 0.62 14.43 -14.28
N GLY A 49 1.71 13.66 -14.38
CA GLY A 49 2.89 13.87 -13.55
C GLY A 49 3.81 12.68 -13.43
N ILE A 50 4.76 12.78 -12.51
CA ILE A 50 5.76 11.73 -12.25
C ILE A 50 5.62 11.28 -10.81
N VAL A 51 5.71 9.97 -10.59
CA VAL A 51 5.82 9.37 -9.26
C VAL A 51 7.09 8.55 -9.20
N LYS A 52 7.91 8.82 -8.19
CA LYS A 52 9.09 8.05 -7.83
C LYS A 52 8.77 7.25 -6.57
N THR A 53 8.76 5.94 -6.68
CA THR A 53 8.48 5.02 -5.58
C THR A 53 9.77 4.36 -5.13
N SER A 54 10.14 4.57 -3.87
CA SER A 54 11.30 3.94 -3.24
C SER A 54 10.82 2.87 -2.26
N TYR A 55 11.36 1.66 -2.41
CA TYR A 55 11.12 0.50 -1.57
C TYR A 55 12.34 0.31 -0.67
N ILE A 56 12.16 0.53 0.64
CA ILE A 56 13.27 0.67 1.59
C ILE A 56 13.09 -0.33 2.72
N PRO A 57 13.91 -1.40 2.79
CA PRO A 57 14.02 -2.19 4.01
C PRO A 57 14.69 -1.33 5.10
N SER A 58 14.16 -1.40 6.32
CA SER A 58 14.70 -0.65 7.46
C SER A 58 16.08 -1.19 7.85
N MET A 59 17.02 -0.27 8.07
CA MET A 59 18.38 -0.60 8.53
C MET A 59 18.44 -0.86 10.04
N ILE A 60 17.44 -0.38 10.80
CA ILE A 60 17.40 -0.47 12.27
C ILE A 60 16.64 -1.73 12.70
N ASP A 61 15.48 -1.98 12.09
CA ASP A 61 14.64 -3.12 12.39
C ASP A 61 14.35 -3.88 11.09
N LYS A 62 14.98 -5.04 10.92
CA LYS A 62 14.84 -5.89 9.72
C LYS A 62 13.40 -6.37 9.48
N LYS A 63 12.51 -6.20 10.45
CA LYS A 63 11.09 -6.49 10.31
C LYS A 63 10.31 -5.34 9.69
N ILE A 64 10.91 -4.19 9.41
CA ILE A 64 10.22 -3.03 8.86
C ILE A 64 10.63 -2.79 7.40
N PHE A 65 9.64 -2.49 6.58
CA PHE A 65 9.78 -2.12 5.19
C PHE A 65 8.94 -0.87 4.89
N TYR A 66 9.46 0.03 4.07
CA TYR A 66 8.80 1.27 3.69
C TYR A 66 8.57 1.34 2.18
N ILE A 67 7.41 1.86 1.80
CA ILE A 67 7.12 2.31 0.44
C ILE A 67 6.95 3.82 0.49
N ILE A 68 7.80 4.55 -0.21
CA ILE A 68 7.80 6.01 -0.25
C ILE A 68 7.47 6.44 -1.67
N ASN A 69 6.29 7.02 -1.86
CA ASN A 69 5.87 7.60 -3.14
C ASN A 69 6.12 9.10 -3.13
N ASN A 70 7.20 9.55 -3.76
CA ASN A 70 7.43 10.97 -4.02
C ASN A 70 6.78 11.36 -5.35
N TYR A 71 5.93 12.39 -5.36
CA TYR A 71 5.18 12.75 -6.55
C TYR A 71 5.36 14.21 -6.96
N LYS A 72 5.35 14.44 -8.27
CA LYS A 72 5.31 15.75 -8.92
C LYS A 72 4.13 15.75 -9.88
N ILE A 73 2.95 16.06 -9.35
CA ILE A 73 1.66 16.06 -10.05
C ILE A 73 1.07 17.47 -9.99
N LYS A 74 0.30 17.84 -11.01
CA LYS A 74 -0.37 19.15 -11.06
C LYS A 74 -1.30 19.33 -9.85
N LYS A 75 -1.15 20.47 -9.16
CA LYS A 75 -1.96 20.83 -7.98
C LYS A 75 -3.44 21.00 -8.33
N GLY A 76 -4.27 20.94 -7.30
CA GLY A 76 -5.70 21.32 -7.36
C GLY A 76 -6.68 20.16 -7.30
N GLU A 77 -6.20 18.92 -7.10
CA GLU A 77 -7.04 17.72 -7.12
C GLU A 77 -6.65 16.75 -6.01
N VAL A 78 -7.50 15.74 -5.81
CA VAL A 78 -7.19 14.60 -4.93
C VAL A 78 -6.42 13.55 -5.72
N LEU A 79 -5.31 13.09 -5.14
CA LEU A 79 -4.57 11.93 -5.58
C LEU A 79 -4.83 10.81 -4.58
N GLU A 80 -5.10 9.61 -5.07
CA GLU A 80 -5.30 8.45 -4.22
C GLU A 80 -4.34 7.32 -4.64
N PHE A 81 -3.50 6.89 -3.70
CA PHE A 81 -2.67 5.70 -3.87
C PHE A 81 -3.43 4.49 -3.35
N LEU A 82 -3.52 3.46 -4.18
CA LEU A 82 -4.14 2.18 -3.85
C LEU A 82 -3.04 1.13 -3.81
N TYR A 83 -2.81 0.57 -2.63
CA TYR A 83 -1.85 -0.51 -2.40
C TYR A 83 -2.62 -1.82 -2.29
N LEU A 84 -2.48 -2.65 -3.31
CA LEU A 84 -3.11 -3.96 -3.39
C LEU A 84 -2.10 -4.99 -2.86
N PHE A 85 -2.38 -5.52 -1.68
CA PHE A 85 -1.54 -6.51 -1.03
C PHE A 85 -2.01 -7.91 -1.41
N ASN A 86 -1.14 -8.67 -2.08
CA ASN A 86 -1.33 -10.08 -2.33
C ASN A 86 -0.62 -10.86 -1.22
N MET A 87 -1.39 -11.59 -0.43
CA MET A 87 -0.90 -12.33 0.72
C MET A 87 -0.75 -13.81 0.39
N SER A 88 0.25 -14.46 0.99
CA SER A 88 0.46 -15.90 0.83
C SER A 88 -0.73 -16.72 1.33
N GLU A 89 -1.40 -16.24 2.38
CA GLU A 89 -2.60 -16.86 2.93
C GLU A 89 -3.88 -16.29 2.31
N LYS A 90 -4.56 -17.11 1.51
CA LYS A 90 -5.84 -16.74 0.87
C LYS A 90 -6.97 -16.49 1.87
N ASN A 91 -6.81 -16.89 3.13
CA ASN A 91 -7.81 -16.72 4.18
C ASN A 91 -7.18 -16.08 5.41
N GLY A 92 -7.95 -15.34 6.19
CA GLY A 92 -7.39 -14.75 7.41
C GLY A 92 -8.27 -13.69 8.04
N ILE A 93 -7.66 -12.92 8.91
CA ILE A 93 -8.26 -11.86 9.72
C ILE A 93 -7.48 -10.58 9.52
N ILE A 94 -8.19 -9.51 9.23
CA ILE A 94 -7.68 -8.14 9.26
C ILE A 94 -8.47 -7.30 10.25
N GLU A 95 -7.76 -6.46 10.99
CA GLU A 95 -8.32 -5.65 12.05
C GLU A 95 -7.74 -4.24 12.00
N TYR A 96 -8.61 -3.24 12.12
CA TYR A 96 -8.17 -1.86 12.31
C TYR A 96 -7.89 -1.57 13.79
N GLN A 97 -6.63 -1.28 14.11
CA GLN A 97 -6.13 -0.93 15.44
C GLN A 97 -6.20 0.58 15.65
N LYS A 98 -7.36 1.08 16.07
CA LYS A 98 -7.65 2.52 16.20
C LYS A 98 -6.61 3.29 17.03
N THR A 99 -6.07 2.72 18.10
CA THR A 99 -5.09 3.39 18.98
C THR A 99 -3.73 3.60 18.31
N LYS A 100 -3.39 2.78 17.32
CA LYS A 100 -2.12 2.82 16.59
C LYS A 100 -2.28 3.37 15.17
N ASP A 101 -3.51 3.68 14.77
CA ASP A 101 -3.93 4.03 13.41
C ASP A 101 -3.28 3.10 12.36
N CYS A 102 -3.44 1.79 12.58
CA CYS A 102 -2.83 0.77 11.72
C CYS A 102 -3.77 -0.41 11.49
N TYR A 103 -3.49 -1.18 10.45
CA TYR A 103 -4.18 -2.41 10.14
C TYR A 103 -3.28 -3.58 10.51
N ARG A 104 -3.81 -4.50 11.33
CA ARG A 104 -3.14 -5.74 11.72
C ARG A 104 -3.74 -6.90 10.94
N TYR A 105 -2.86 -7.76 10.45
CA TYR A 105 -3.19 -8.92 9.63
C TYR A 105 -2.58 -10.19 10.23
N ASN A 106 -3.43 -11.21 10.46
CA ASN A 106 -3.09 -12.53 11.03
C ASN A 106 -2.05 -12.46 12.18
N GLU A 107 -2.15 -11.43 13.03
CA GLU A 107 -1.26 -11.10 14.15
C GLU A 107 0.19 -10.71 13.81
N ASN A 108 0.62 -10.84 12.56
CA ASN A 108 2.04 -10.81 12.19
C ASN A 108 2.42 -9.67 11.25
N ILE A 109 1.46 -9.01 10.61
CA ILE A 109 1.76 -7.93 9.66
C ILE A 109 0.96 -6.70 10.08
N TYR A 110 1.66 -5.59 10.23
CA TYR A 110 1.10 -4.29 10.57
C TYR A 110 1.36 -3.33 9.42
N ILE A 111 0.31 -2.69 8.93
CA ILE A 111 0.36 -1.74 7.80
C ILE A 111 -0.21 -0.41 8.28
N LYS A 112 0.52 0.68 8.07
CA LYS A 112 0.03 2.03 8.31
C LYS A 112 0.66 3.02 7.35
N ASN A 113 0.01 4.17 7.23
CA ASN A 113 0.60 5.33 6.59
C ASN A 113 1.17 6.26 7.67
N LEU A 114 2.37 6.78 7.45
CA LEU A 114 3.08 7.62 8.43
C LEU A 114 2.78 9.11 8.27
N LYS A 115 2.12 9.52 7.19
CA LYS A 115 1.87 10.93 6.86
C LYS A 115 0.41 11.27 6.64
N ASN A 116 -0.31 10.38 5.95
CA ASN A 116 -1.68 10.57 5.50
C ASN A 116 -2.60 9.57 6.17
N PHE A 117 -3.91 9.83 6.16
CA PHE A 117 -4.88 8.85 6.60
C PHE A 117 -4.92 7.65 5.63
N MET A 118 -5.09 6.44 6.17
CA MET A 118 -5.19 5.20 5.40
C MET A 118 -6.52 4.51 5.66
N SER A 119 -7.24 4.18 4.58
CA SER A 119 -8.46 3.37 4.63
C SER A 119 -8.18 1.97 4.09
N GLY A 120 -8.51 0.94 4.86
CA GLY A 120 -8.39 -0.45 4.46
C GLY A 120 -9.70 -0.99 3.89
N TYR A 121 -9.59 -1.82 2.87
CA TYR A 121 -10.70 -2.49 2.21
C TYR A 121 -10.35 -3.94 1.87
N ILE A 122 -11.37 -4.76 1.72
CA ILE A 122 -11.28 -6.11 1.14
C ILE A 122 -12.09 -6.15 -0.14
N ILE A 123 -11.48 -6.68 -1.21
CA ILE A 123 -12.08 -6.79 -2.55
C ILE A 123 -11.98 -8.25 -3.01
N SER A 124 -13.05 -8.80 -3.59
CA SER A 124 -12.99 -10.14 -4.22
C SER A 124 -11.98 -10.14 -5.36
N GLU A 125 -11.22 -11.23 -5.55
CA GLU A 125 -10.33 -11.38 -6.71
C GLU A 125 -11.08 -11.22 -8.04
N SER A 126 -12.37 -11.58 -8.07
CA SER A 126 -13.26 -11.49 -9.25
C SER A 126 -13.81 -10.08 -9.54
N ASP A 127 -13.78 -9.17 -8.57
CA ASP A 127 -14.65 -7.96 -8.58
C ASP A 127 -13.87 -6.64 -8.66
N LEU A 128 -12.65 -6.62 -9.22
CA LEU A 128 -11.99 -5.35 -9.54
C LEU A 128 -12.87 -4.45 -10.43
N GLU A 129 -13.79 -5.04 -11.20
CA GLU A 129 -14.73 -4.31 -12.07
C GLU A 129 -16.17 -4.15 -11.50
N VAL A 130 -16.55 -4.83 -10.40
CA VAL A 130 -17.98 -4.95 -9.97
C VAL A 130 -18.28 -4.43 -8.55
N GLY A 131 -17.31 -3.85 -7.85
CA GLY A 131 -17.59 -2.86 -6.80
C GLY A 131 -18.08 -3.36 -5.43
N LYS A 132 -18.03 -4.65 -5.10
CA LYS A 132 -18.27 -5.12 -3.72
C LYS A 132 -17.03 -4.93 -2.84
N ILE A 133 -16.76 -3.67 -2.52
CA ILE A 133 -15.67 -3.26 -1.64
C ILE A 133 -16.17 -3.24 -0.20
N LYS A 134 -15.59 -4.04 0.70
CA LYS A 134 -15.90 -4.00 2.13
C LYS A 134 -14.84 -3.20 2.88
N LYS A 135 -15.23 -2.06 3.44
CA LYS A 135 -14.35 -1.23 4.27
C LYS A 135 -14.05 -1.90 5.62
N ILE A 136 -12.80 -1.80 6.07
CA ILE A 136 -12.32 -2.29 7.36
C ILE A 136 -12.28 -1.10 8.33
N GLU A 137 -13.35 -0.88 9.08
CA GLU A 137 -13.39 0.19 10.09
C GLU A 137 -13.91 -0.32 11.42
N GLY A 138 -13.17 -0.01 12.49
CA GLY A 138 -13.56 -0.26 13.88
C GLY A 138 -13.92 -1.72 14.22
N THR A 139 -13.61 -2.66 13.33
CA THR A 139 -14.04 -4.05 13.40
C THR A 139 -12.97 -4.99 12.86
N THR A 140 -13.05 -6.23 13.32
CA THR A 140 -12.27 -7.36 12.84
C THR A 140 -13.04 -8.04 11.71
N ILE A 141 -12.43 -8.22 10.55
CA ILE A 141 -13.05 -8.84 9.37
C ILE A 141 -12.27 -10.08 8.98
N LYS A 142 -13.00 -11.18 8.74
CA LYS A 142 -12.49 -12.38 8.08
C LYS A 142 -12.57 -12.22 6.57
N TYR A 143 -11.53 -12.63 5.85
CA TYR A 143 -11.50 -12.64 4.40
C TYR A 143 -11.13 -14.05 3.88
N ARG A 144 -11.60 -14.38 2.67
CA ARG A 144 -11.40 -15.70 2.03
C ARG A 144 -11.35 -15.56 0.51
N GLY A 145 -10.20 -15.78 -0.13
CA GLY A 145 -10.01 -15.58 -1.57
C GLY A 145 -10.22 -14.12 -1.99
N GLN A 146 -9.82 -13.17 -1.16
CA GLN A 146 -10.01 -11.74 -1.37
C GLN A 146 -8.68 -11.00 -1.23
N LYS A 147 -8.52 -9.91 -1.97
CA LYS A 147 -7.37 -9.00 -1.88
C LYS A 147 -7.60 -7.93 -0.82
N ILE A 148 -6.52 -7.50 -0.17
CA ILE A 148 -6.54 -6.38 0.76
C ILE A 148 -6.08 -5.14 0.00
N VAL A 149 -6.88 -4.08 0.05
CA VAL A 149 -6.54 -2.80 -0.58
C VAL A 149 -6.44 -1.74 0.49
N MET A 150 -5.26 -1.12 0.59
CA MET A 150 -5.07 0.07 1.41
C MET A 150 -5.10 1.29 0.51
N SER A 151 -5.99 2.22 0.80
CA SER A 151 -6.07 3.52 0.12
C SER A 151 -5.44 4.59 1.00
N SER A 152 -4.58 5.40 0.40
CA SER A 152 -4.15 6.68 0.98
C SER A 152 -4.58 7.84 0.09
N LYS A 153 -5.42 8.72 0.64
CA LYS A 153 -5.93 9.91 -0.06
C LYS A 153 -5.11 11.13 0.31
N ILE A 154 -4.67 11.85 -0.70
CA ILE A 154 -3.79 13.02 -0.60
C ILE A 154 -4.46 14.18 -1.32
N ARG A 155 -4.61 15.31 -0.63
CA ARG A 155 -5.06 16.55 -1.25
C ARG A 155 -3.86 17.31 -1.79
N LEU A 156 -3.72 17.43 -3.11
CA LEU A 156 -2.57 18.09 -3.76
C LEU A 156 -2.54 19.62 -3.59
N MET A 157 -3.39 20.16 -2.71
CA MET A 157 -3.33 21.55 -2.23
C MET A 157 -2.47 21.68 -0.98
N ASP A 158 -2.38 20.60 -0.20
CA ASP A 158 -1.48 20.53 0.93
C ASP A 158 -0.06 20.46 0.35
N LYS A 159 0.91 21.15 0.96
CA LYS A 159 2.31 21.19 0.47
C LYS A 159 3.01 19.82 0.54
N GLU A 160 2.27 18.75 0.81
CA GLU A 160 2.73 17.38 0.84
C GLU A 160 3.16 16.93 -0.55
N LYS A 161 4.27 16.19 -0.60
CA LYS A 161 4.90 15.72 -1.84
C LYS A 161 5.24 14.25 -1.76
N SER A 162 4.95 13.60 -0.64
CA SER A 162 5.16 12.18 -0.48
C SER A 162 4.02 11.46 0.24
N ASP A 163 3.86 10.19 -0.12
CA ASP A 163 3.10 9.21 0.65
C ASP A 163 4.08 8.19 1.25
N ILE A 164 3.88 7.80 2.50
CA ILE A 164 4.80 6.89 3.20
C ILE A 164 4.01 5.79 3.88
N VAL A 165 4.09 4.58 3.32
CA VAL A 165 3.51 3.37 3.92
C VAL A 165 4.60 2.58 4.61
N GLN A 166 4.34 2.21 5.86
CA GLN A 166 5.17 1.32 6.65
C GLN A 166 4.49 -0.04 6.78
N ILE A 167 5.26 -1.08 6.55
CA ILE A 167 4.89 -2.48 6.78
C ILE A 167 5.85 -3.02 7.84
N LYS A 168 5.31 -3.60 8.90
CA LYS A 168 6.08 -4.23 9.99
C LYS A 168 5.66 -5.68 10.17
N TYR A 169 6.65 -6.57 10.21
CA TYR A 169 6.48 -8.01 10.43
C TYR A 169 6.69 -8.39 11.91
N GLY A 170 6.00 -9.42 12.40
CA GLY A 170 6.13 -9.98 13.74
C GLY A 170 5.27 -9.29 14.82
N LYS A 171 5.15 -9.96 15.98
CA LYS A 171 4.39 -9.48 17.15
C LYS A 171 5.09 -8.31 17.83
N GLU A 172 4.31 -7.31 18.24
CA GLU A 172 4.72 -6.24 19.15
C GLU A 172 4.79 -6.71 20.60
#